data_AF-A0A6B2XY39-F1
#
_entry.id   AF-A0A6B2XY39-F1
#
_cell.length_a   1.000
_cell.length_b   1.000
_cell.length_c   1.000
_cell.angle_alpha   90.00
_cell.angle_beta   90.00
_cell.angle_gamma   90.00
#
_symmetry.space_group_name_H-M   'P 1'
#
loop_
_entity.id
_entity.type
_entity.pdbx_description
1 polymer ?
#
loop_
_entity_poly.entity_id
_entity_poly.type
_entity_poly.pdbx_seq_one_letter_code
_entity_poly.pdbx_strand_id
1 'polypeptide(L)' 'MAVHKIVLFYAFTPLADPRAVQLWQQALGERWNLTGRVIVAEHGINATLGGTVEDLKQYVKTTRQYPGFE' A
#
# COMPACT_ATOMS: atom_id res chain seq x y z
N MET A 1 13.25 -14.84 14.65
CA MET A 1 12.59 -15.33 13.42
C MET A 1 11.77 -14.19 12.84
N ALA A 2 11.75 -14.00 11.53
CA ALA A 2 10.91 -12.98 10.90
C ALA A 2 9.43 -13.37 11.08
N VAL A 3 8.61 -12.41 11.54
CA VAL A 3 7.18 -12.64 11.73
C VAL A 3 6.46 -12.18 10.46
N HIS A 4 5.75 -13.09 9.81
CA HIS A 4 4.93 -12.76 8.64
C HIS A 4 3.51 -12.40 9.04
N LYS A 5 2.96 -11.36 8.41
CA LYS A 5 1.57 -10.94 8.58
C LYS A 5 0.95 -10.56 7.24
N ILE A 6 -0.36 -10.30 7.28
CA ILE A 6 -1.12 -9.70 6.19
C ILE A 6 -1.71 -8.40 6.71
N VAL A 7 -1.61 -7.32 5.94
CA VAL A 7 -2.34 -6.08 6.16
C VAL A 7 -3.49 -5.97 5.17
N LEU A 8 -4.62 -5.46 5.66
CA LEU A 8 -5.78 -5.14 4.85
C LEU A 8 -6.22 -3.72 5.23
N PHE A 9 -6.38 -2.85 4.24
CA PHE A 9 -6.94 -1.52 4.48
C PHE A 9 -7.56 -0.95 3.21
N TYR A 10 -8.36 0.09 3.41
CA TYR A 10 -8.87 0.95 2.36
C TYR A 10 -8.81 2.40 2.81
N ALA A 11 -8.77 3.32 1.86
CA ALA A 11 -8.93 4.74 2.12
C ALA A 11 -9.72 5.38 0.97
N PHE A 12 -10.71 6.19 1.33
CA PHE A 12 -11.50 6.97 0.37
C PHE A 12 -10.93 8.38 0.30
N THR A 13 -10.27 8.69 -0.81
CA THR A 13 -9.74 10.02 -1.09
C THR A 13 -9.72 10.21 -2.61
N PRO A 14 -10.23 11.33 -3.14
CA PRO A 14 -10.14 11.61 -4.57
C PRO A 14 -8.68 11.61 -5.04
N LEU A 15 -8.37 10.77 -6.03
CA LEU A 15 -7.03 10.68 -6.62
C LEU A 15 -7.04 11.36 -7.98
N ALA A 16 -6.24 12.42 -8.13
CA ALA A 16 -6.11 13.14 -9.40
C ALA A 16 -5.51 12.26 -10.51
N ASP A 17 -4.59 11.35 -10.16
CA ASP A 17 -4.02 10.37 -11.07
C ASP A 17 -3.92 8.99 -10.39
N PRO A 18 -4.94 8.13 -10.54
CA PRO A 18 -4.93 6.78 -9.99
C PRO A 18 -3.80 5.90 -10.55
N ARG A 19 -3.35 6.15 -11.79
CA ARG A 19 -2.28 5.36 -12.42
C ARG A 19 -0.94 5.67 -11.79
N ALA A 20 -0.65 6.93 -11.49
CA ALA A 20 0.55 7.33 -10.76
C ALA A 20 0.60 6.68 -9.37
N VAL A 21 -0.52 6.70 -8.62
CA VAL A 21 -0.61 6.05 -7.31
C VAL A 21 -0.44 4.53 -7.44
N GLN A 22 -1.04 3.89 -8.45
CA GLN A 22 -0.87 2.45 -8.67
C GLN A 22 0.58 2.06 -8.97
N LEU A 23 1.29 2.83 -9.79
CA LEU A 23 2.72 2.62 -10.07
C LEU A 23 3.58 2.81 -8.80
N TRP A 24 3.26 3.83 -8.00
CA TRP A 24 3.90 4.04 -6.71
C TRP A 24 3.69 2.85 -5.77
N GLN A 25 2.46 2.35 -5.63
CA GLN A 25 2.14 1.20 -4.78
C GLN A 25 2.83 -0.08 -5.23
N GLN A 26 2.94 -0.31 -6.55
CA GLN A 26 3.72 -1.43 -7.09
C GLN A 26 5.20 -1.33 -6.69
N ALA A 27 5.82 -0.16 -6.88
CA ALA A 27 7.22 0.07 -6.52
C ALA A 27 7.47 -0.11 -5.01
N LEU A 28 6.54 0.30 -4.16
CA LEU A 28 6.62 0.06 -2.71
C LEU A 28 6.55 -1.44 -2.38
N GLY A 29 5.65 -2.18 -3.02
CA GLY A 29 5.53 -3.62 -2.85
C GLY A 29 6.81 -4.37 -3.23
N GLU A 30 7.38 -4.04 -4.40
CA GLU A 30 8.65 -4.62 -4.87
C GLU A 30 9.82 -4.27 -3.94
N ARG A 31 9.92 -3.02 -3.49
CA ARG A 31 10.99 -2.54 -2.62
C ARG A 31 11.06 -3.27 -1.27
N TRP A 32 9.91 -3.63 -0.70
CA TRP A 32 9.81 -4.29 0.60
C TRP A 32 9.37 -5.76 0.50
N ASN A 33 9.58 -6.39 -0.66
CA ASN A 33 9.33 -7.81 -0.86
C ASN A 33 7.92 -8.26 -0.42
N LEU A 34 6.91 -7.43 -0.72
CA LEU A 34 5.53 -7.69 -0.38
C LEU A 34 4.82 -8.40 -1.54
N THR A 35 3.91 -9.29 -1.20
CA THR A 35 3.03 -9.96 -2.18
C THR A 35 1.57 -9.68 -1.86
N GLY A 36 0.71 -9.73 -2.88
CA GLY A 36 -0.72 -9.51 -2.71
C GLY A 36 -1.30 -8.62 -3.81
N ARG A 37 -2.32 -7.84 -3.47
CA ARG A 37 -3.07 -7.03 -4.43
C ARG A 37 -3.38 -5.66 -3.87
N VAL A 38 -3.16 -4.64 -4.69
CA VAL A 38 -3.59 -3.25 -4.44
C VAL A 38 -4.49 -2.83 -5.60
N ILE A 39 -5.67 -2.34 -5.28
CA ILE A 39 -6.64 -1.76 -6.22
C ILE A 39 -6.64 -0.26 -5.98
N VAL A 40 -6.41 0.51 -7.04
CA VAL A 40 -6.45 1.97 -7.01
C VAL A 40 -7.50 2.43 -8.02
N ALA A 41 -8.35 3.35 -7.59
CA ALA A 41 -9.41 3.95 -8.39
C ALA A 41 -9.46 5.46 -8.12
N GLU A 42 -10.25 6.20 -8.90
CA GLU A 42 -10.44 7.65 -8.72
C GLU A 42 -10.91 8.03 -7.31
N HIS A 43 -11.61 7.13 -6.63
CA HIS A 43 -12.15 7.36 -5.29
C HIS A 43 -11.22 6.92 -4.15
N GLY A 44 -10.06 6.32 -4.45
CA GLY A 44 -9.09 5.92 -3.44
C GLY A 44 -8.42 4.58 -3.69
N ILE A 45 -8.12 3.86 -2.60
CA ILE A 45 -7.28 2.65 -2.59
C ILE A 45 -7.86 1.56 -1.71
N ASN A 46 -7.65 0.30 -2.12
CA ASN A 46 -7.87 -0.90 -1.32
C ASN A 46 -6.68 -1.84 -1.47
N ALA A 47 -6.08 -2.27 -0.36
CA ALA A 47 -4.87 -3.07 -0.37
C ALA A 47 -4.98 -4.28 0.55
N THR A 48 -4.52 -5.43 0.04
CA THR A 48 -4.27 -6.66 0.78
C THR A 48 -2.85 -7.12 0.47
N LEU A 49 -1.93 -6.99 1.43
CA LEU A 49 -0.51 -7.32 1.25
C LEU A 49 0.02 -8.20 2.37
N GLY A 50 0.86 -9.17 2.02
CA GLY A 50 1.57 -10.07 2.92
C GLY A 50 3.08 -9.88 2.84
N GLY A 51 3.75 -9.99 3.98
CA GLY A 51 5.20 -9.80 4.12
C GLY A 51 5.66 -9.90 5.57
N THR A 52 6.91 -9.54 5.84
CA THR A 52 7.41 -9.43 7.22
C THR A 52 6.77 -8.24 7.92
N VAL A 53 6.64 -8.28 9.26
CA VAL A 53 6.10 -7.16 10.03
C VAL A 53 6.91 -5.87 9.80
N GLU A 54 8.22 -6.00 9.66
CA GLU A 54 9.14 -4.89 9.40
C GLU A 54 8.83 -4.22 8.04
N ASP A 55 8.72 -5.01 6.98
CA ASP A 55 8.43 -4.54 5.62
C ASP A 55 7.03 -3.93 5.52
N LEU A 56 6.03 -4.58 6.13
CA LEU A 56 4.66 -4.07 6.18
C LEU A 56 4.57 -2.73 6.92
N LYS A 57 5.34 -2.54 7.99
CA LYS A 57 5.41 -1.26 8.70
C LYS A 57 6.02 -0.16 7.82
N GLN A 58 7.06 -0.46 7.04
CA GLN A 58 7.65 0.51 6.12
C GLN A 58 6.68 0.90 5.00
N TYR A 59 5.99 -0.08 4.43
CA TYR A 59 4.95 0.13 3.44
C TYR A 59 3.82 1.02 3.98
N VAL A 60 3.22 0.65 5.11
CA VAL A 60 2.12 1.43 5.69
C VAL A 60 2.57 2.85 6.06
N LYS A 61 3.75 2.99 6.69
CA LYS A 61 4.29 4.31 7.06
C LYS A 61 4.49 5.21 5.84
N THR A 62 4.98 4.66 4.74
CA THR A 62 5.25 5.43 3.52
C THR A 62 3.95 5.74 2.77
N THR A 63 3.02 4.79 2.69
CA THR A 63 1.70 5.01 2.08
C THR A 63 0.93 6.13 2.79
N ARG A 64 1.01 6.21 4.13
CA ARG A 64 0.40 7.27 4.94
C ARG A 64 1.03 8.66 4.78
N GLN A 65 2.14 8.79 4.04
CA GLN A 65 2.71 10.11 3.70
C GLN A 65 1.94 10.82 2.59
N TYR A 66 1.12 10.09 1.82
CA TYR A 66 0.24 10.68 0.82
C TYR A 66 -0.98 11.29 1.53
N PRO A 67 -1.26 12.60 1.35
CA PRO A 67 -2.42 13.24 1.95
C PRO A 67 -3.72 12.52 1.56
N GLY A 68 -4.48 12.05 2.56
CA GLY A 68 -5.73 11.32 2.37
C GLY A 68 -5.65 9.80 2.54
N PHE A 69 -4.46 9.23 2.81
CA PHE A 69 -4.28 7.81 3.18
C PHE A 69 -3.97 7.64 4.68
N GLU A 70 -4.45 8.53 5.55
CA GLU A 70 -4.14 8.57 6.99
C GLU A 70 -4.68 7.39 7.81
#